data_AF-A0A8C6Z724-F1
#
_entry.id   AF-A0A8C6Z724-F1
#
_cell.length_a   1.000
_cell.length_b   1.000
_cell.length_c   1.000
_cell.angle_alpha   90.00
_cell.angle_beta   90.00
_cell.angle_gamma   90.00
#
_symmetry.space_group_name_H-M   'P 1'
#
loop_
_entity.id
_entity.type
_entity.pdbx_description
1 polymer ?
#
loop_
_entity_poly.entity_id
_entity_poly.type
_entity_poly.pdbx_seq_one_letter_code
_entity_poly.pdbx_strand_id
1 'polypeptide(L)'
;TGVNLLPGVPVHPGIPVFVQYKATSLEKQHKHDLLTEPDLGVTIDLINPDTYRVDPGVLLDPADEKLLEEEIQAPTSSKRWCPGCARPSTSRPSSTATGIGVSVKQQFTEEEIYKDRDSQIAAIEKTFEDAQKAITQHYSKPRVTPVEVMPVFPDFKMWINPCAQVIFDSDPAPKDTSGPAALEMMSQAMIRGMMDEEGNQFVAYFLPVEETLRKRKRDQDDDVDYAPEDVYDYKIAREYNWNVKNKASKGYEENYFFIFREGDGVYYNELETR
;
A
#
# COMPACT_ATOMS: atom_id res chain seq x y z
N THR A 1 -24.74 -12.77 70.58
CA THR A 1 -24.41 -14.01 69.85
C THR A 1 -24.86 -13.85 68.41
N GLY A 2 -23.95 -13.43 67.53
CA GLY A 2 -24.23 -13.25 66.11
C GLY A 2 -24.24 -14.60 65.40
N VAL A 3 -25.36 -14.96 64.79
CA VAL A 3 -25.47 -16.11 63.90
C VAL A 3 -25.20 -15.63 62.48
N ASN A 4 -24.00 -15.94 61.98
CA ASN A 4 -23.64 -15.82 60.57
C ASN A 4 -24.44 -16.85 59.77
N LEU A 5 -25.40 -16.39 58.95
CA LEU A 5 -26.03 -17.20 57.92
C LEU A 5 -25.24 -17.02 56.62
N LEU A 6 -24.62 -18.10 56.14
CA LEU A 6 -24.00 -18.12 54.81
C LEU A 6 -25.10 -18.09 53.74
N PRO A 7 -24.99 -17.29 52.68
CA PRO A 7 -25.87 -17.43 51.52
C PRO A 7 -25.60 -18.76 50.82
N GLY A 8 -26.67 -19.47 50.43
CA GLY A 8 -26.58 -20.73 49.69
C GLY A 8 -25.89 -20.57 48.34
N VAL A 9 -25.16 -21.61 47.92
CA VAL A 9 -24.44 -21.67 46.65
C VAL A 9 -25.40 -21.45 45.47
N PRO A 10 -25.12 -20.53 44.53
CA PRO A 10 -25.94 -20.41 43.33
C PRO A 10 -25.76 -21.66 42.47
N VAL A 11 -26.84 -22.43 42.30
CA VAL A 11 -26.88 -23.52 41.32
C VAL A 11 -27.00 -22.87 39.95
N HIS A 12 -25.89 -22.80 39.21
CA HIS A 12 -25.92 -22.42 37.80
C HIS A 12 -26.74 -23.47 37.03
N PRO A 13 -27.64 -23.07 36.11
CA PRO A 13 -28.38 -24.02 35.30
C PRO A 13 -27.38 -24.89 34.53
N GLY A 14 -27.59 -26.21 34.62
CA GLY A 14 -26.72 -27.23 34.04
C GLY A 14 -26.41 -26.95 32.58
N ILE A 15 -25.14 -27.08 32.23
CA ILE A 15 -24.66 -27.05 30.84
C ILE A 15 -25.42 -28.14 30.08
N PRO A 16 -26.09 -27.85 28.96
CA PRO A 16 -26.73 -28.88 28.17
C PRO A 16 -25.68 -29.86 27.66
N VAL A 17 -25.79 -31.13 28.06
CA VAL A 17 -24.86 -32.23 27.70
C VAL A 17 -24.97 -32.62 26.22
N PHE A 18 -25.94 -32.06 25.49
CA PHE A 18 -26.15 -32.33 24.07
C PHE A 18 -26.41 -31.04 23.31
N VAL A 19 -25.54 -30.77 22.34
CA VAL A 19 -25.72 -29.70 21.34
C VAL A 19 -26.44 -30.31 20.15
N GLN A 20 -27.58 -29.75 19.76
CA GLN A 20 -28.29 -30.17 18.54
C GLN A 20 -27.40 -29.83 17.34
N TYR A 21 -26.82 -30.86 16.71
CA TYR A 21 -25.93 -30.68 15.56
C TYR A 21 -26.69 -30.00 14.42
N LYS A 22 -26.22 -28.81 14.03
CA LYS A 22 -26.66 -28.10 12.85
C LYS A 22 -25.45 -27.93 11.97
N ALA A 23 -25.47 -28.53 10.78
CA ALA A 23 -24.38 -28.44 9.83
C ALA A 23 -23.99 -26.97 9.61
N THR A 24 -22.77 -26.64 9.97
CA THR A 24 -22.22 -25.30 9.95
C THR A 24 -22.02 -24.84 8.51
N SER A 25 -22.02 -23.53 8.28
CA SER A 25 -21.74 -22.97 6.95
C SER A 25 -20.39 -23.45 6.41
N LEU A 26 -19.42 -23.72 7.29
CA LEU A 26 -18.10 -24.23 6.93
C LEU A 26 -18.16 -25.65 6.35
N GLU A 27 -18.95 -26.54 6.94
CA GLU A 27 -19.13 -27.91 6.45
C GLU A 27 -19.86 -27.93 5.10
N LYS A 28 -20.81 -27.02 4.88
CA LYS A 28 -21.55 -26.94 3.61
C LYS A 28 -20.76 -26.29 2.48
N GLN A 29 -19.86 -25.38 2.80
CA GLN A 29 -19.03 -24.66 1.83
C GLN A 29 -17.73 -25.42 1.51
N HIS A 30 -17.45 -26.51 2.22
CA HIS A 30 -16.30 -27.35 1.96
C HIS A 30 -16.43 -28.03 0.60
N LYS A 31 -15.52 -27.70 -0.32
CA LYS A 31 -15.40 -28.38 -1.61
C LYS A 31 -14.69 -29.70 -1.38
N HIS A 32 -15.43 -30.80 -1.48
CA HIS A 32 -14.83 -32.14 -1.39
C HIS A 32 -14.08 -32.44 -2.69
N ASP A 33 -12.84 -32.89 -2.54
CA ASP A 33 -12.07 -33.39 -3.67
C ASP A 33 -12.75 -34.63 -4.26
N LEU A 34 -12.87 -34.65 -5.59
CA LEU A 34 -13.36 -35.81 -6.31
C LEU A 34 -12.27 -36.88 -6.27
N LEU A 35 -12.45 -37.88 -5.40
CA LEU A 35 -11.60 -39.06 -5.34
C LEU A 35 -11.85 -39.91 -6.60
N THR A 36 -11.22 -39.52 -7.70
CA THR A 36 -11.30 -40.20 -8.98
C THR A 36 -10.17 -41.22 -9.10
N GLU A 37 -10.38 -42.24 -9.94
CA GLU A 37 -9.35 -43.21 -10.29
C GLU A 37 -8.14 -42.50 -10.91
N PRO A 38 -6.93 -43.11 -10.90
CA PRO A 38 -5.71 -42.48 -11.41
C PRO A 38 -5.79 -42.01 -12.88
N ASP A 39 -6.68 -42.60 -13.68
CA ASP A 39 -6.94 -42.25 -15.07
C ASP A 39 -8.07 -41.21 -15.23
N LEU A 40 -8.55 -40.63 -14.12
CA LEU A 40 -9.66 -39.66 -14.07
C LEU A 40 -10.95 -40.19 -14.73
N GLY A 41 -11.11 -41.52 -14.83
CA GLY A 41 -12.24 -42.16 -15.51
C GLY A 41 -12.17 -42.12 -17.04
N VAL A 42 -11.01 -41.78 -17.63
CA VAL A 42 -10.80 -41.74 -19.09
C VAL A 42 -9.85 -42.87 -19.50
N THR A 43 -10.43 -43.95 -20.04
CA THR A 43 -9.65 -45.11 -20.50
C THR A 43 -9.14 -44.89 -21.93
N ILE A 44 -7.84 -45.09 -22.14
CA ILE A 44 -7.21 -44.96 -23.47
C ILE A 44 -7.17 -46.34 -24.15
N ASP A 45 -7.96 -46.54 -25.20
CA ASP A 45 -8.06 -47.80 -25.94
C ASP A 45 -7.15 -47.82 -27.17
N LEU A 46 -5.98 -48.45 -27.05
CA LEU A 46 -5.02 -48.58 -28.14
C LEU A 46 -5.23 -49.84 -29.01
N ILE A 47 -6.24 -50.65 -28.70
CA ILE A 47 -6.47 -51.94 -29.37
C ILE A 47 -7.38 -51.76 -30.57
N ASN A 48 -8.42 -50.93 -30.44
CA ASN A 48 -9.34 -50.65 -31.53
C ASN A 48 -8.95 -49.34 -32.26
N PRO A 49 -8.47 -49.42 -33.51
CA PRO A 49 -8.08 -48.23 -34.28
C PRO A 49 -9.27 -47.35 -34.69
N ASP A 50 -10.51 -47.86 -34.63
CA ASP A 50 -11.70 -47.09 -34.97
C ASP A 50 -12.13 -46.12 -33.85
N THR A 51 -11.71 -46.35 -32.59
CA THR A 51 -12.10 -45.55 -31.42
C THR A 51 -11.68 -44.08 -31.54
N TYR A 52 -10.55 -43.80 -32.20
CA TYR A 52 -10.00 -42.45 -32.38
C TYR A 52 -10.02 -41.98 -33.83
N ARG A 53 -10.74 -42.68 -34.70
CA ARG A 53 -10.80 -42.33 -36.12
C ARG A 53 -11.68 -41.09 -36.32
N VAL A 54 -11.07 -39.97 -36.70
CA VAL A 54 -11.77 -38.72 -36.98
C VAL A 54 -12.30 -38.72 -38.41
N ASP A 55 -13.61 -38.57 -38.57
CA ASP A 55 -14.23 -38.33 -39.88
C ASP A 55 -14.18 -36.83 -40.22
N PRO A 56 -13.57 -36.42 -41.35
CA PRO A 56 -13.40 -35.01 -41.72
C PRO A 56 -14.71 -34.22 -41.93
N GLY A 57 -15.88 -34.87 -41.96
CA GLY A 57 -17.18 -34.21 -42.06
C GLY A 57 -17.87 -33.90 -40.73
N VAL A 58 -17.30 -34.32 -39.59
CA VAL A 58 -17.94 -34.17 -38.28
C VAL A 58 -17.78 -32.75 -37.77
N LEU A 59 -18.91 -32.07 -37.58
CA LEU A 59 -18.99 -30.78 -36.88
C LEU A 59 -19.08 -31.04 -35.37
N LEU A 60 -18.39 -30.21 -34.59
CA LEU A 60 -18.42 -30.28 -33.14
C LEU A 60 -19.80 -29.84 -32.61
N ASP A 61 -20.31 -30.51 -31.59
CA ASP A 61 -21.57 -30.08 -30.96
C ASP A 61 -21.37 -28.73 -30.26
N PRO A 62 -22.34 -27.80 -30.31
CA PRO A 62 -22.22 -26.50 -29.65
C PRO A 62 -21.96 -26.58 -28.14
N ALA A 63 -22.39 -27.66 -27.45
CA ALA A 63 -22.08 -27.87 -26.04
C ALA A 63 -20.61 -28.21 -25.82
N ASP A 64 -20.02 -29.03 -26.69
CA ASP A 64 -18.60 -29.42 -26.65
C ASP A 64 -17.71 -28.26 -27.08
N GLU A 65 -18.14 -27.48 -28.08
CA GLU A 65 -17.46 -26.26 -28.52
C GLU A 65 -17.29 -25.25 -27.37
N LYS A 66 -18.31 -25.13 -26.52
CA LYS A 66 -18.26 -24.26 -25.34
C LYS A 66 -17.25 -24.73 -24.29
N LEU A 67 -16.98 -26.03 -24.18
CA LEU A 67 -15.96 -26.56 -23.27
C LEU A 67 -14.53 -26.24 -23.73
N LEU A 68 -14.35 -25.91 -25.02
CA LEU A 68 -13.07 -25.49 -25.58
C LEU A 68 -12.78 -24.00 -25.37
N GLU A 69 -13.74 -23.22 -24.86
CA GLU A 69 -13.52 -21.82 -24.50
C GLU A 69 -12.60 -21.74 -23.27
N GLU A 70 -11.40 -21.17 -23.41
CA GLU A 70 -10.56 -20.84 -22.26
C GLU A 70 -11.26 -19.76 -21.42
N GLU A 71 -11.50 -20.03 -20.13
CA GLU A 71 -11.99 -19.02 -19.18
C GLU A 71 -10.86 -18.00 -18.93
N ILE A 72 -10.73 -17.04 -19.83
CA ILE A 72 -9.96 -15.83 -19.58
C ILE A 72 -10.70 -15.10 -18.46
N GLN A 73 -10.16 -15.17 -17.23
CA GLN A 73 -10.60 -14.27 -16.14
C GLN A 73 -10.31 -12.83 -16.55
N ALA A 74 -11.23 -12.26 -17.33
CA ALA A 74 -11.27 -10.86 -17.64
C ALA A 74 -11.98 -10.13 -16.48
N PRO A 75 -11.43 -9.01 -15.99
CA PRO A 75 -12.15 -8.15 -15.07
C PRO A 75 -13.45 -7.70 -15.74
N THR A 76 -14.53 -7.79 -14.98
CA THR A 76 -15.89 -7.46 -15.39
C THR A 76 -15.97 -6.16 -16.20
N SER A 77 -16.30 -6.23 -17.48
CA SER A 77 -17.10 -5.19 -18.15
C SER A 77 -17.59 -5.68 -19.51
N SER A 78 -18.78 -5.19 -19.86
CA SER A 78 -19.71 -5.73 -20.84
C SER A 78 -19.40 -5.33 -22.28
N LYS A 79 -19.85 -6.19 -23.21
CA LYS A 79 -20.12 -6.02 -24.65
C LYS A 79 -19.00 -6.38 -25.65
N ARG A 80 -19.38 -7.38 -26.43
CA ARG A 80 -18.69 -8.11 -27.51
C ARG A 80 -18.75 -7.31 -28.82
N TRP A 81 -17.61 -7.09 -29.47
CA TRP A 81 -17.46 -6.97 -30.94
C TRP A 81 -15.99 -7.20 -31.30
N CYS A 82 -15.65 -8.38 -31.83
CA CYS A 82 -14.38 -8.62 -32.51
C CYS A 82 -14.66 -8.79 -34.00
N PRO A 83 -13.93 -8.07 -34.86
CA PRO A 83 -13.31 -8.72 -36.00
C PRO A 83 -11.90 -8.17 -36.23
N GLY A 84 -10.89 -9.00 -36.00
CA GLY A 84 -9.51 -8.65 -36.30
C GLY A 84 -8.51 -9.59 -35.65
N CYS A 85 -8.25 -10.73 -36.31
CA CYS A 85 -7.20 -11.70 -35.98
C CYS A 85 -5.88 -11.04 -35.57
N ALA A 86 -5.33 -11.42 -34.42
CA ALA A 86 -3.92 -11.25 -34.12
C ALA A 86 -3.30 -12.63 -33.87
N ARG A 87 -2.36 -13.02 -34.75
CA ARG A 87 -1.52 -14.22 -34.63
C ARG A 87 -0.82 -14.26 -33.26
N PRO A 88 -0.55 -15.44 -32.67
CA PRO A 88 0.22 -15.53 -31.44
C PRO A 88 1.67 -15.13 -31.72
N SER A 89 2.13 -14.03 -31.12
CA SER A 89 3.56 -13.75 -30.98
C SER A 89 4.11 -14.66 -29.89
N THR A 90 4.92 -15.65 -30.29
CA THR A 90 5.67 -16.50 -29.38
C THR A 90 6.67 -15.67 -28.58
N SER A 91 6.33 -15.37 -27.34
CA SER A 91 7.31 -15.10 -26.29
C SER A 91 6.92 -15.90 -25.05
N ARG A 92 7.00 -17.24 -25.15
CA ARG A 92 7.07 -18.11 -23.98
C ARG A 92 8.52 -18.09 -23.47
N PRO A 93 8.77 -17.98 -22.16
CA PRO A 93 10.09 -18.21 -21.61
C PRO A 93 10.34 -19.72 -21.62
N SER A 94 10.99 -20.23 -22.68
CA SER A 94 11.50 -21.59 -22.70
C SER A 94 12.80 -21.63 -21.90
N SER A 95 12.77 -22.28 -20.74
CA SER A 95 13.96 -22.79 -20.07
C SER A 95 14.77 -23.70 -21.02
N THR A 96 16.09 -23.61 -20.88
CA THR A 96 17.14 -24.48 -21.45
C THR A 96 17.37 -24.44 -22.95
N ALA A 97 18.27 -23.53 -23.36
CA ALA A 97 19.18 -23.77 -24.49
C ALA A 97 20.49 -22.99 -24.25
N THR A 98 21.58 -23.73 -24.14
CA THR A 98 22.95 -23.26 -23.92
C THR A 98 23.40 -22.42 -25.14
N GLY A 99 23.30 -21.10 -25.02
CA GLY A 99 23.85 -20.13 -25.95
C GLY A 99 25.00 -19.39 -25.29
N ILE A 100 26.23 -19.85 -25.53
CA ILE A 100 27.45 -19.12 -25.20
C ILE A 100 27.52 -17.91 -26.14
N GLY A 101 27.47 -16.70 -25.58
CA GLY A 101 27.85 -15.49 -26.31
C GLY A 101 26.95 -14.29 -26.02
N VAL A 102 27.53 -13.28 -25.39
CA VAL A 102 27.03 -11.89 -25.29
C VAL A 102 25.93 -11.65 -24.22
N SER A 103 26.24 -11.97 -22.97
CA SER A 103 25.55 -11.37 -21.81
C SER A 103 26.55 -11.01 -20.69
N VAL A 104 27.66 -10.39 -21.08
CA VAL A 104 28.70 -9.92 -20.14
C VAL A 104 28.92 -8.40 -20.29
N LYS A 105 28.33 -7.74 -21.30
CA LYS A 105 28.67 -6.34 -21.61
C LYS A 105 27.79 -5.28 -20.95
N GLN A 106 26.80 -5.66 -20.16
CA GLN A 106 25.92 -4.69 -19.46
C GLN A 106 26.15 -4.63 -17.95
N GLN A 107 26.60 -5.72 -17.32
CA GLN A 107 26.92 -5.70 -15.88
C GLN A 107 28.29 -5.11 -15.57
N PHE A 108 29.25 -5.16 -16.50
CA PHE A 108 30.59 -4.61 -16.28
C PHE A 108 30.70 -3.08 -16.43
N THR A 109 29.65 -2.41 -16.92
CA THR A 109 29.69 -0.96 -17.16
C THR A 109 29.31 -0.12 -15.95
N GLU A 110 28.32 -0.51 -15.15
CA GLU A 110 27.88 0.31 -14.01
C GLU A 110 28.97 0.45 -12.94
N GLU A 111 29.68 -0.64 -12.61
CA GLU A 111 30.76 -0.58 -11.64
C GLU A 111 31.97 0.23 -12.12
N GLU A 112 32.23 0.34 -13.43
CA GLU A 112 33.32 1.14 -13.99
C GLU A 112 32.99 2.64 -14.05
N ILE A 113 31.73 3.00 -14.32
CA ILE A 113 31.26 4.40 -14.47
C ILE A 113 31.46 5.20 -13.17
N TYR A 114 31.52 4.55 -12.01
CA TYR A 114 31.64 5.23 -10.72
C TYR A 114 33.00 5.06 -10.03
N LYS A 115 34.05 4.55 -10.72
CA LYS A 115 35.36 4.32 -10.07
C LYS A 115 36.18 5.59 -9.91
N ASP A 116 36.17 6.44 -10.92
CA ASP A 116 36.94 7.68 -10.94
C ASP A 116 36.03 8.89 -10.76
N ARG A 117 36.60 9.94 -10.12
CA ARG A 117 35.87 11.17 -9.80
C ARG A 117 35.32 11.84 -11.06
N ASP A 118 36.04 11.80 -12.18
CA ASP A 118 35.64 12.49 -13.40
C ASP A 118 34.48 11.74 -14.08
N SER A 119 34.49 10.41 -14.09
CA SER A 119 33.36 9.58 -14.54
C SER A 119 32.14 9.72 -13.63
N GLN A 120 32.33 9.87 -12.31
CA GLN A 120 31.23 10.17 -11.39
C GLN A 120 30.59 11.52 -11.72
N ILE A 121 31.39 12.58 -11.93
CA ILE A 121 30.90 13.90 -12.32
C ILE A 121 30.15 13.81 -13.65
N ALA A 122 30.74 13.16 -14.66
CA ALA A 122 30.11 12.99 -15.96
C ALA A 122 28.80 12.18 -15.88
N ALA A 123 28.74 11.16 -15.02
CA ALA A 123 27.53 10.38 -14.79
C ALA A 123 26.44 11.22 -14.10
N ILE A 124 26.81 12.07 -13.15
CA ILE A 124 25.88 13.01 -12.49
C ILE A 124 25.36 14.03 -13.51
N GLU A 125 26.23 14.69 -14.26
CA GLU A 125 25.82 15.68 -15.28
C GLU A 125 24.90 15.06 -16.33
N LYS A 126 25.20 13.83 -16.75
CA LYS A 126 24.37 13.07 -17.69
C LYS A 126 22.96 12.82 -17.17
N THR A 127 22.74 12.59 -15.86
CA THR A 127 21.38 12.38 -15.35
C THR A 127 20.54 13.66 -15.42
N PHE A 128 21.14 14.82 -15.18
CA PHE A 128 20.47 16.12 -15.35
C PHE A 128 20.16 16.43 -16.82
N GLU A 129 21.04 16.06 -17.74
CA GLU A 129 20.78 16.18 -19.19
C GLU A 129 19.69 15.22 -19.66
N ASP A 130 19.75 13.96 -19.23
CA ASP A 130 18.78 12.92 -19.59
C ASP A 130 17.38 13.25 -19.05
N ALA A 131 17.27 13.83 -17.86
CA ALA A 131 16.00 14.26 -17.26
C ALA A 131 15.30 15.39 -18.02
N GLN A 132 16.04 16.20 -18.80
CA GLN A 132 15.47 17.26 -19.64
C GLN A 132 14.93 16.76 -20.98
N LYS A 133 15.23 15.51 -21.35
CA LYS A 133 14.76 14.93 -22.61
C LYS A 133 13.26 14.67 -22.54
N ALA A 134 12.56 14.99 -23.62
CA ALA A 134 11.12 14.77 -23.71
C ALA A 134 10.77 13.28 -23.57
N ILE A 135 9.96 12.95 -22.57
CA ILE A 135 9.48 11.59 -22.33
C ILE A 135 8.33 11.33 -23.29
N THR A 136 8.46 10.35 -24.19
CA THR A 136 7.43 10.04 -25.19
C THR A 136 6.73 8.71 -24.93
N GLN A 137 7.42 7.76 -24.31
CA GLN A 137 6.93 6.40 -24.08
C GLN A 137 7.39 5.85 -22.74
N HIS A 138 6.57 5.01 -22.13
CA HIS A 138 6.95 4.24 -20.95
C HIS A 138 7.94 3.12 -21.32
N TYR A 139 8.99 2.94 -20.50
CA TYR A 139 10.11 2.03 -20.77
C TYR A 139 9.71 0.59 -21.14
N SER A 140 8.76 -0.02 -20.43
CA SER A 140 8.25 -1.38 -20.75
C SER A 140 6.94 -1.43 -21.55
N LYS A 141 6.22 -0.31 -21.69
CA LYS A 141 4.85 -0.30 -22.22
C LYS A 141 4.73 0.83 -23.23
N PRO A 142 5.12 0.62 -24.49
CA PRO A 142 5.21 1.69 -25.49
C PRO A 142 3.89 2.42 -25.78
N ARG A 143 2.75 1.82 -25.41
CA ARG A 143 1.41 2.42 -25.58
C ARG A 143 1.04 3.42 -24.47
N VAL A 144 1.84 3.54 -23.41
CA VAL A 144 1.61 4.48 -22.31
C VAL A 144 2.41 5.74 -22.59
N THR A 145 1.70 6.86 -22.74
CA THR A 145 2.26 8.20 -22.96
C THR A 145 2.14 9.02 -21.67
N PRO A 146 3.13 9.85 -21.34
CA PRO A 146 3.05 10.72 -20.17
C PRO A 146 1.99 11.81 -20.38
N VAL A 147 1.24 12.11 -19.33
CA VAL A 147 0.21 13.17 -19.33
C VAL A 147 0.79 14.49 -18.83
N GLU A 148 1.54 14.43 -17.74
CA GLU A 148 2.12 15.59 -17.06
C GLU A 148 3.52 15.23 -16.57
N VAL A 149 4.44 16.18 -16.66
CA VAL A 149 5.81 16.05 -16.16
C VAL A 149 6.01 17.11 -15.09
N MET A 150 6.16 16.67 -13.84
CA MET A 150 6.38 17.54 -12.70
C MET A 150 7.87 17.48 -12.29
N PRO A 151 8.64 18.57 -12.48
CA PRO A 151 10.03 18.61 -12.03
C PRO A 151 10.10 18.64 -10.50
N VAL A 152 11.14 18.01 -9.96
CA VAL A 152 11.38 17.89 -8.52
C VAL A 152 12.56 18.78 -8.15
N PHE A 153 12.33 19.76 -7.28
CA PHE A 153 13.34 20.73 -6.83
C PHE A 153 13.52 20.71 -5.31
N PRO A 154 14.68 21.10 -4.76
CA PRO A 154 14.79 21.35 -3.33
C PRO A 154 13.89 22.53 -2.93
N ASP A 155 13.27 22.49 -1.75
CA ASP A 155 12.37 23.57 -1.33
C ASP A 155 13.13 24.81 -0.81
N PHE A 156 13.30 25.83 -1.64
CA PHE A 156 14.00 27.05 -1.23
C PHE A 156 13.26 27.90 -0.19
N LYS A 157 11.97 27.62 0.08
CA LYS A 157 11.16 28.41 1.02
C LYS A 157 11.10 27.77 2.40
N MET A 158 10.83 26.46 2.46
CA MET A 158 10.63 25.75 3.74
C MET A 158 11.88 25.06 4.27
N TRP A 159 13.00 25.03 3.54
CA TRP A 159 14.24 24.41 4.03
C TRP A 159 14.75 25.04 5.33
N ILE A 160 14.42 26.30 5.61
CA ILE A 160 14.76 26.92 6.90
C ILE A 160 14.10 26.23 8.10
N ASN A 161 12.98 25.53 7.89
CA ASN A 161 12.20 24.91 8.95
C ASN A 161 12.59 23.43 9.11
N PRO A 162 13.19 23.04 10.25
CA PRO A 162 13.48 21.64 10.51
C PRO A 162 12.18 20.84 10.61
N CYS A 163 12.10 19.76 9.84
CA CYS A 163 10.92 18.91 9.78
C CYS A 163 11.19 17.58 10.49
N ALA A 164 10.21 17.14 11.29
CA ALA A 164 10.23 15.88 12.00
C ALA A 164 9.01 15.04 11.65
N GLN A 165 9.22 13.74 11.46
CA GLN A 165 8.11 12.80 11.29
C GLN A 165 7.74 12.20 12.64
N VAL A 166 6.52 12.44 13.09
CA VAL A 166 5.99 11.80 14.31
C VAL A 166 5.11 10.63 13.91
N ILE A 167 5.41 9.44 14.44
CA ILE A 167 4.65 8.22 14.20
C ILE A 167 3.99 7.80 15.51
N PHE A 168 2.68 7.55 15.44
CA PHE A 168 1.90 7.03 16.56
C PHE A 168 1.62 5.53 16.33
N ASP A 169 1.79 4.72 17.38
CA ASP A 169 1.47 3.28 17.34
C ASP A 169 -0.03 3.00 17.19
N SER A 170 -0.87 3.98 17.53
CA SER A 170 -2.33 3.90 17.44
C SER A 170 -2.89 5.24 17.02
N ASP A 171 -4.05 5.21 16.34
CA ASP A 171 -4.73 6.43 15.86
C ASP A 171 -4.87 7.45 17.01
N PRO A 172 -4.23 8.64 16.90
CA PRO A 172 -4.28 9.67 17.93
C PRO A 172 -5.64 10.40 17.98
N ALA A 173 -6.51 10.22 16.99
CA ALA A 173 -7.82 10.87 16.95
C ALA A 173 -8.69 10.50 18.17
N PRO A 174 -9.55 11.42 18.64
CA PRO A 174 -10.61 11.10 19.60
C PRO A 174 -11.55 10.04 19.04
N LYS A 175 -11.91 9.05 19.86
CA LYS A 175 -12.81 7.95 19.44
C LYS A 175 -14.22 8.44 19.05
N ASP A 176 -14.60 9.61 19.55
CA ASP A 176 -15.94 10.18 19.36
C ASP A 176 -16.08 10.99 18.06
N THR A 177 -14.97 11.33 17.40
CA THR A 177 -14.94 12.15 16.17
C THR A 177 -14.31 11.33 15.06
N SER A 178 -15.08 11.01 14.01
CA SER A 178 -14.57 10.30 12.83
C SER A 178 -14.75 11.11 11.55
N GLY A 179 -13.88 10.85 10.56
CA GLY A 179 -13.95 11.47 9.24
C GLY A 179 -13.22 12.81 9.14
N PRO A 180 -13.71 13.76 8.29
CA PRO A 180 -12.98 14.99 7.96
C PRO A 180 -12.79 15.92 9.16
N ALA A 181 -13.73 15.93 10.11
CA ALA A 181 -13.61 16.73 11.32
C ALA A 181 -12.46 16.26 12.22
N ALA A 182 -12.19 14.95 12.27
CA ALA A 182 -11.04 14.44 13.03
C ALA A 182 -9.72 14.88 12.38
N LEU A 183 -9.65 14.89 11.05
CA LEU A 183 -8.47 15.35 10.32
C LEU A 183 -8.20 16.84 10.54
N GLU A 184 -9.22 17.68 10.56
CA GLU A 184 -9.12 19.11 10.87
C GLU A 184 -8.67 19.36 12.32
N MET A 185 -9.17 18.57 13.27
CA MET A 185 -8.70 18.64 14.66
C MET A 185 -7.22 18.25 14.80
N MET A 186 -6.81 17.17 14.12
CA MET A 186 -5.43 16.67 14.18
C MET A 186 -4.44 17.59 13.46
N SER A 187 -4.85 18.26 12.39
CA SER A 187 -3.97 19.20 11.66
C SER A 187 -3.59 20.43 12.49
N GLN A 188 -4.41 20.77 13.49
CA GLN A 188 -4.15 21.86 14.44
C GLN A 188 -3.67 21.36 15.81
N ALA A 189 -3.40 20.06 15.95
CA ALA A 189 -2.92 19.49 17.20
C ALA A 189 -1.48 19.93 17.50
N MET A 190 -1.16 20.02 18.78
CA MET A 190 0.19 20.38 19.24
C MET A 190 0.83 19.23 19.99
N ILE A 191 2.14 19.12 19.88
CA ILE A 191 2.96 18.11 20.56
C ILE A 191 3.99 18.83 21.41
N ARG A 192 4.10 18.46 22.70
CA ARG A 192 5.07 19.06 23.61
C ARG A 192 5.74 18.02 24.49
N GLY A 193 7.06 18.07 24.58
CA GLY A 193 7.83 17.33 25.58
C GLY A 193 7.60 17.91 26.97
N MET A 194 7.26 17.04 27.92
CA MET A 194 7.02 17.34 29.33
C MET A 194 7.96 16.48 30.18
N MET A 195 8.25 16.95 31.38
CA MET A 195 9.00 16.21 32.39
C MET A 195 8.19 16.28 33.68
N ASP A 196 7.91 15.14 34.30
CA ASP A 196 7.23 15.10 35.59
C ASP A 196 8.18 15.50 36.74
N GLU A 197 7.63 15.59 37.95
CA GLU A 197 8.40 15.92 39.16
C GLU A 197 9.43 14.84 39.54
N GLU A 198 9.25 13.62 39.02
CA GLU A 198 10.11 12.45 39.26
C GLU A 198 11.25 12.35 38.22
N GLY A 199 11.19 13.17 37.18
CA GLY A 199 12.17 13.29 36.11
C GLY A 199 11.94 12.42 34.89
N ASN A 200 10.78 11.76 34.78
CA ASN A 200 10.39 11.01 33.59
C ASN A 200 9.95 11.97 32.49
N GLN A 201 10.50 11.76 31.29
CA GLN A 201 10.16 12.54 30.10
C GLN A 201 9.08 11.85 29.30
N PHE A 202 8.03 12.59 28.96
CA PHE A 202 6.94 12.11 28.11
C PHE A 202 6.51 13.19 27.14
N VAL A 203 5.77 12.81 26.11
CA VAL A 203 5.24 13.73 25.10
C VAL A 203 3.73 13.82 25.29
N ALA A 204 3.25 15.03 25.55
CA ALA A 204 1.83 15.33 25.63
C ALA A 204 1.31 15.75 24.25
N TYR A 205 0.22 15.08 23.81
CA TYR A 205 -0.52 15.39 22.60
C TYR A 205 -1.75 16.24 22.96
N PHE A 206 -1.78 17.46 22.44
CA PHE A 206 -2.80 18.46 22.72
C PHE A 206 -3.74 18.62 21.54
N LEU A 207 -5.04 18.57 21.80
CA LEU A 207 -6.08 18.83 20.81
C LEU A 207 -6.74 20.19 21.07
N PRO A 208 -7.06 20.95 20.01
CA PRO A 208 -7.78 22.21 20.16
C PRO A 208 -9.20 21.96 20.66
N VAL A 209 -9.72 22.90 21.47
CA VAL A 209 -11.14 22.91 21.85
C VAL A 209 -11.99 23.39 20.67
N GLU A 210 -13.28 23.05 20.64
CA GLU A 210 -14.21 23.49 19.58
C GLU A 210 -14.22 25.00 19.37
N GLU A 211 -14.09 25.80 20.44
CA GLU A 211 -13.99 27.25 20.35
C GLU A 211 -12.70 27.70 19.62
N THR A 212 -11.58 27.06 19.95
CA THR A 212 -10.28 27.28 19.32
C THR A 212 -10.32 26.94 17.82
N LEU A 213 -10.97 25.84 17.42
CA LEU A 213 -11.17 25.49 16.01
C LEU A 213 -11.95 26.56 15.25
N ARG A 214 -13.00 27.13 15.87
CA ARG A 214 -13.78 28.21 15.25
C ARG A 214 -12.96 29.49 15.09
N LYS A 215 -12.17 29.87 16.10
CA LYS A 215 -11.24 31.01 16.01
C LYS A 215 -10.22 30.78 14.89
N ARG A 216 -9.58 29.62 14.87
CA ARG A 216 -8.61 29.21 13.84
C ARG A 216 -9.18 29.23 12.42
N LYS A 217 -10.44 28.82 12.26
CA LYS A 217 -11.13 28.90 10.97
C LYS A 217 -11.34 30.34 10.50
N ARG A 218 -11.76 31.23 11.40
CA ARG A 218 -11.89 32.66 11.12
C ARG A 218 -10.53 33.28 10.76
N ASP A 219 -9.48 32.95 11.50
CA ASP A 219 -8.14 33.48 11.24
C ASP A 219 -7.61 33.02 9.87
N GLN A 220 -7.91 31.78 9.48
CA GLN A 220 -7.58 31.25 8.15
C GLN A 220 -8.38 31.97 7.03
N ASP A 221 -9.65 32.30 7.26
CA ASP A 221 -10.46 33.08 6.32
C ASP A 221 -9.95 34.53 6.18
N ASP A 222 -9.38 35.09 7.26
CA ASP A 222 -8.80 36.44 7.31
C ASP A 222 -7.32 36.48 6.86
N ASP A 223 -6.72 35.34 6.47
CA ASP A 223 -5.31 35.19 6.11
C ASP A 223 -4.33 35.67 7.21
N VAL A 224 -4.72 35.44 8.48
CA VAL A 224 -3.91 35.75 9.66
C VAL A 224 -3.52 34.46 10.37
N ASP A 225 -2.24 34.34 10.75
CA ASP A 225 -1.75 33.15 11.44
C ASP A 225 -2.43 32.96 12.81
N TYR A 226 -2.36 33.98 13.68
CA TYR A 226 -3.05 33.99 14.98
C TYR A 226 -3.46 35.43 15.30
N ALA A 227 -4.73 35.62 15.67
CA ALA A 227 -5.20 36.92 16.10
C ALA A 227 -4.56 37.29 17.46
N PRO A 228 -3.88 38.44 17.58
CA PRO A 228 -3.09 38.78 18.77
C PRO A 228 -3.93 38.98 20.03
N GLU A 229 -5.23 39.25 19.87
CA GLU A 229 -6.17 39.50 20.98
C GLU A 229 -6.88 38.21 21.46
N ASP A 230 -6.73 37.09 20.72
CA ASP A 230 -7.46 35.86 21.00
C ASP A 230 -6.63 34.83 21.78
N VAL A 231 -7.30 34.16 22.71
CA VAL A 231 -6.75 33.03 23.47
C VAL A 231 -7.22 31.73 22.85
N TYR A 232 -6.25 30.86 22.54
CA TYR A 232 -6.44 29.56 21.92
C TYR A 232 -6.21 28.46 22.96
N ASP A 233 -7.30 27.83 23.40
CA ASP A 233 -7.26 26.80 24.42
C ASP A 233 -7.05 25.41 23.80
N TYR A 234 -6.15 24.65 24.41
CA TYR A 234 -5.83 23.28 24.01
C TYR A 234 -5.96 22.36 25.23
N LYS A 235 -6.47 21.15 25.00
CA LYS A 235 -6.62 20.12 26.04
C LYS A 235 -5.68 18.97 25.75
N ILE A 236 -5.05 18.46 26.81
CA ILE A 236 -4.28 17.22 26.71
C ILE A 236 -5.23 16.08 26.37
N ALA A 237 -4.95 15.40 25.27
CA ALA A 237 -5.74 14.28 24.79
C ALA A 237 -5.08 12.95 25.17
N ARG A 238 -3.76 12.85 25.03
CA ARG A 238 -2.97 11.66 25.33
C ARG A 238 -1.54 11.99 25.73
N GLU A 239 -0.93 11.08 26.47
CA GLU A 239 0.48 11.09 26.85
C GLU A 239 1.16 9.89 26.21
N TYR A 240 2.34 10.13 25.64
CA TYR A 240 3.11 9.11 24.93
C TYR A 240 4.52 9.03 25.49
N ASN A 241 5.03 7.80 25.57
CA ASN A 241 6.46 7.56 25.58
C ASN A 241 6.98 7.71 24.16
N TRP A 242 8.19 8.24 24.01
CA TRP A 242 8.75 8.57 22.70
C TRP A 242 10.19 8.06 22.57
N ASN A 243 10.62 7.88 21.33
CA ASN A 243 11.99 7.57 20.99
C ASN A 243 12.40 8.48 19.85
N VAL A 244 13.58 9.09 19.94
CA VAL A 244 14.11 9.97 18.89
C VAL A 244 15.18 9.25 18.12
N LYS A 245 15.05 9.27 16.80
CA LYS A 245 16.11 8.92 15.87
C LYS A 245 16.48 10.15 15.07
N ASN A 246 17.74 10.55 15.18
CA ASN A 246 18.32 11.68 14.46
C ASN A 246 19.51 11.23 13.60
N LYS A 247 20.07 12.13 12.79
CA LYS A 247 21.26 11.88 11.95
C LYS A 247 22.46 11.30 12.71
N ALA A 248 22.58 11.55 14.02
CA ALA A 248 23.65 11.00 14.86
C ALA A 248 23.37 9.58 15.39
N SER A 249 22.15 9.09 15.20
CA SER A 249 21.73 7.77 15.67
C SER A 249 22.28 6.67 14.75
N LYS A 250 22.75 5.57 15.33
CA LYS A 250 23.30 4.45 14.57
C LYS A 250 22.20 3.78 13.74
N GLY A 251 22.41 3.66 12.43
CA GLY A 251 21.43 3.12 11.49
C GLY A 251 20.36 4.13 11.07
N TYR A 252 20.66 5.43 11.15
CA TYR A 252 19.83 6.46 10.56
C TYR A 252 19.76 6.31 9.04
N GLU A 253 18.55 6.26 8.51
CA GLU A 253 18.29 6.34 7.08
C GLU A 253 17.86 7.77 6.75
N GLU A 254 18.48 8.34 5.72
CA GLU A 254 18.10 9.66 5.21
C GLU A 254 16.71 9.56 4.58
N ASN A 255 15.74 10.23 5.21
CA ASN A 255 14.37 10.25 4.73
C ASN A 255 14.08 11.62 4.11
N TYR A 256 13.39 11.61 2.98
CA TYR A 256 12.95 12.80 2.28
C TYR A 256 11.44 12.79 2.19
N PHE A 257 10.82 13.97 2.25
CA PHE A 257 9.40 14.13 1.99
C PHE A 257 9.19 15.09 0.82
N PHE A 258 8.11 14.85 0.08
CA PHE A 258 7.74 15.66 -1.07
C PHE A 258 6.54 16.54 -0.74
N ILE A 259 6.61 17.80 -1.18
CA ILE A 259 5.55 18.80 -1.07
C ILE A 259 5.07 19.10 -2.49
N PHE A 260 3.78 18.89 -2.73
CA PHE A 260 3.12 19.24 -3.97
C PHE A 260 2.53 20.64 -3.81
N ARG A 261 3.02 21.62 -4.58
CA ARG A 261 2.45 22.97 -4.64
C ARG A 261 1.73 23.13 -5.96
N GLU A 262 0.41 23.29 -5.91
CA GLU A 262 -0.42 23.48 -7.09
C GLU A 262 0.10 24.67 -7.93
N GLY A 263 0.50 24.40 -9.18
CA GLY A 263 0.97 25.40 -10.14
C GLY A 263 2.44 25.83 -10.04
N ASP A 264 3.19 25.42 -9.01
CA ASP A 264 4.62 25.80 -8.82
C ASP A 264 5.55 24.61 -9.14
N GLY A 265 5.22 23.41 -8.63
CA GLY A 265 5.99 22.19 -8.87
C GLY A 265 6.04 21.24 -7.68
N VAL A 266 6.90 20.23 -7.76
CA VAL A 266 7.15 19.28 -6.68
C VAL A 266 8.45 19.67 -5.98
N TYR A 267 8.41 19.78 -4.67
CA TYR A 267 9.57 20.11 -3.85
C TYR A 267 9.93 18.99 -2.92
N TYR A 268 11.22 18.79 -2.63
CA TYR A 268 11.66 17.83 -1.62
C TYR A 268 12.42 18.52 -0.50
N ASN A 269 12.26 17.99 0.71
CA ASN A 269 12.98 18.39 1.91
C ASN A 269 13.45 17.16 2.68
N GLU A 270 14.52 17.33 3.44
CA GLU A 270 15.03 16.32 4.35
C GLU A 270 14.18 16.25 5.62
N LEU A 271 13.84 15.04 6.04
CA LEU A 271 13.42 14.78 7.41
C LEU A 271 14.69 14.64 8.23
N GLU A 272 14.86 15.48 9.26
CA GLU A 272 16.05 15.45 10.12
C GLU A 272 15.88 14.51 11.31
N THR A 273 14.63 14.33 11.73
CA THR A 273 14.26 13.61 12.96
C THR A 273 13.02 12.75 12.73
N ARG A 274 13.03 11.55 13.31
CA ARG A 274 11.91 10.60 13.32
C ARG A 274 11.70 10.03 14.72
#